data_AF-A0A849PN53-F1
#
_entry.id   AF-A0A849PN53-F1
#
_cell.length_a   1.000
_cell.length_b   1.000
_cell.length_c   1.000
_cell.angle_alpha   90.00
_cell.angle_beta   90.00
_cell.angle_gamma   90.00
#
_symmetry.space_group_name_H-M   'P 1'
#
loop_
_entity.id
_entity.type
_entity.pdbx_description
1 polymer ?
#
loop_
_entity_poly.entity_id
_entity_poly.type
_entity_poly.pdbx_seq_one_letter_code
_entity_poly.pdbx_strand_id
1 'polypeptide(L)'
;MEELEDALAEAPASAPKESGSEIAGSVGNIDKNMVELKGAAEVIHEETKVIISGVESMPDEMKATAKTVHLSSHALKHIEVYMDSYIGKLDTYKAEPEKNKAKMLVTAGKIEALRKLYQDTIDSGDFVTTMELPVTGKSPYDLTHLLIEDADVQASPEAISAAGNVHSAVHDLEDAAKSMRLNLEELEDALVELEEPTTTTTAPTPTSTPEAPGFGATFAITGILAVAYMVFRKN
;
A
#
# COMPACT_ATOMS: atom_id res chain seq x y z
N MET A 1 -19.54 55.31 42.13
CA MET A 1 -18.39 54.87 41.32
C MET A 1 -18.46 53.36 41.38
N GLU A 2 -19.12 52.81 40.36
CA GLU A 2 -19.62 51.45 40.25
C GLU A 2 -18.65 50.77 39.25
N GLU A 3 -17.75 49.94 39.76
CA GLU A 3 -16.85 49.10 38.94
C GLU A 3 -17.44 47.69 38.97
N LEU A 4 -18.08 47.27 37.86
CA LEU A 4 -17.49 46.52 36.75
C LEU A 4 -17.14 45.08 37.14
N GLU A 5 -18.14 44.22 36.91
CA GLU A 5 -18.07 42.95 36.19
C GLU A 5 -16.71 42.22 36.16
N ASP A 6 -16.68 41.03 36.77
CA ASP A 6 -15.80 39.96 36.27
C ASP A 6 -16.64 38.68 36.13
N ALA A 7 -17.27 38.58 34.95
CA ALA A 7 -17.93 37.38 34.49
C ALA A 7 -16.85 36.37 34.13
N LEU A 8 -16.72 35.32 34.95
CA LEU A 8 -15.94 34.14 34.63
C LEU A 8 -16.62 33.41 33.45
N ALA A 9 -16.29 33.81 32.23
CA ALA A 9 -16.61 33.05 31.04
C ALA A 9 -15.64 31.86 30.97
N GLU A 10 -16.11 30.66 31.34
CA GLU A 10 -15.48 29.42 30.92
C GLU A 10 -15.39 29.43 29.38
N ALA A 11 -14.17 29.56 28.86
CA ALA A 11 -13.92 29.33 27.44
C ALA A 11 -14.28 27.86 27.11
N PRO A 12 -15.02 27.59 26.02
CA PRO A 12 -15.33 26.22 25.64
C PRO A 12 -14.03 25.46 25.34
N ALA A 13 -13.89 24.28 25.94
CA ALA A 13 -12.86 23.32 25.60
C ALA A 13 -12.87 23.07 24.08
N SER A 14 -11.77 23.42 23.41
CA SER A 14 -11.62 23.22 21.97
C SER A 14 -11.45 21.74 21.63
N ALA A 15 -11.86 21.38 20.42
CA ALA A 15 -12.49 20.12 20.05
C ALA A 15 -11.58 18.87 19.94
N PRO A 16 -11.91 17.77 20.64
CA PRO A 16 -11.41 16.41 20.35
C PRO A 16 -12.12 15.72 19.16
N LYS A 17 -13.02 16.41 18.45
CA LYS A 17 -13.94 15.79 17.47
C LYS A 17 -13.43 15.72 16.03
N GLU A 18 -12.41 16.51 15.67
CA GLU A 18 -11.94 16.63 14.28
C GLU A 18 -10.95 15.50 13.93
N SER A 19 -9.96 15.27 14.79
CA SER A 19 -8.95 14.20 14.63
C SER A 19 -9.54 12.79 14.59
N GLY A 20 -10.59 12.50 15.38
CA GLY A 20 -11.29 11.22 15.30
C GLY A 20 -12.00 10.98 13.96
N SER A 21 -12.50 12.04 13.31
CA SER A 21 -13.12 11.97 12.00
C SER A 21 -12.09 11.77 10.88
N GLU A 22 -10.92 12.40 11.00
CA GLU A 22 -9.80 12.25 10.07
C GLU A 22 -9.24 10.83 10.12
N ILE A 23 -8.99 10.28 11.31
CA ILE A 23 -8.55 8.89 11.49
C ILE A 23 -9.51 7.90 10.84
N ALA A 24 -10.82 8.07 11.07
CA ALA A 24 -11.83 7.20 10.48
C ALA A 24 -11.87 7.32 8.95
N GLY A 25 -11.67 8.53 8.43
CA GLY A 25 -11.56 8.83 7.00
C GLY A 25 -10.35 8.14 6.36
N SER A 26 -9.15 8.33 6.90
CA SER A 26 -7.92 7.74 6.36
C SER A 26 -7.97 6.22 6.39
N VAL A 27 -8.48 5.60 7.46
CA VAL A 27 -8.67 4.13 7.51
C VAL A 27 -9.64 3.66 6.43
N GLY A 28 -10.74 4.40 6.18
CA GLY A 28 -11.68 4.09 5.10
C GLY A 28 -11.05 4.21 3.71
N ASN A 29 -10.20 5.21 3.49
CA ASN A 29 -9.49 5.37 2.22
C ASN A 29 -8.43 4.27 2.00
N ILE A 30 -7.72 3.85 3.05
CA ILE A 30 -6.77 2.72 2.98
C ILE A 30 -7.51 1.44 2.56
N ASP A 31 -8.69 1.17 3.14
CA ASP A 31 -9.51 0.01 2.75
C ASP A 31 -9.94 0.09 1.28
N LYS A 32 -10.39 1.28 0.83
CA LYS A 32 -10.72 1.52 -0.59
C LYS A 32 -9.53 1.26 -1.51
N ASN A 33 -8.34 1.79 -1.18
CA ASN A 33 -7.14 1.56 -1.99
C ASN A 33 -6.77 0.07 -2.03
N MET A 34 -7.01 -0.69 -0.96
CA MET A 34 -6.81 -2.14 -0.97
C MET A 34 -7.74 -2.85 -1.96
N VAL A 35 -9.00 -2.43 -2.05
CA VAL A 35 -9.94 -2.96 -3.03
C VAL A 35 -9.48 -2.66 -4.45
N GLU A 36 -8.97 -1.45 -4.71
CA GLU A 36 -8.42 -1.04 -6.00
C GLU A 36 -7.19 -1.89 -6.38
N LEU A 37 -6.23 -2.08 -5.44
CA LEU A 37 -5.06 -2.95 -5.64
C LEU A 37 -5.45 -4.37 -6.04
N LYS A 38 -6.39 -4.99 -5.32
CA LYS A 38 -6.88 -6.34 -5.64
C LYS A 38 -7.55 -6.41 -7.00
N GLY A 39 -8.35 -5.40 -7.33
CA GLY A 39 -9.04 -5.33 -8.62
C GLY A 39 -8.02 -5.32 -9.76
N ALA A 40 -6.99 -4.47 -9.64
CA ALA A 40 -5.90 -4.40 -10.61
C ALA A 40 -5.13 -5.72 -10.72
N ALA A 41 -4.75 -6.35 -9.60
CA ALA A 41 -4.04 -7.62 -9.61
C ALA A 41 -4.86 -8.77 -10.21
N GLU A 42 -6.18 -8.78 -10.01
CA GLU A 42 -7.08 -9.77 -10.64
C GLU A 42 -7.17 -9.56 -12.15
N VAL A 43 -7.25 -8.31 -12.62
CA VAL A 43 -7.21 -7.99 -14.06
C VAL A 43 -5.88 -8.47 -14.67
N ILE A 44 -4.75 -8.19 -14.03
CA ILE A 44 -3.44 -8.69 -14.46
C ILE A 44 -3.46 -10.23 -14.54
N HIS A 45 -3.99 -10.91 -13.52
CA HIS A 45 -4.06 -12.37 -13.46
C HIS A 45 -4.87 -12.98 -14.63
N GLU A 46 -6.10 -12.50 -14.85
CA GLU A 46 -6.99 -13.10 -15.84
C GLU A 46 -6.64 -12.68 -17.28
N GLU A 47 -6.29 -11.42 -17.51
CA GLU A 47 -6.02 -10.92 -18.87
C GLU A 47 -4.68 -11.44 -19.40
N THR A 48 -3.66 -11.60 -18.56
CA THR A 48 -2.41 -12.25 -18.99
C THR A 48 -2.65 -13.71 -19.40
N LYS A 49 -3.63 -14.40 -18.82
CA LYS A 49 -4.01 -15.76 -19.23
C LYS A 49 -4.69 -15.76 -20.61
N VAL A 50 -5.49 -14.74 -20.93
CA VAL A 50 -6.03 -14.55 -22.28
C VAL A 50 -4.90 -14.37 -23.29
N ILE A 51 -3.89 -13.55 -22.99
CA ILE A 51 -2.72 -13.35 -23.86
C ILE A 51 -1.97 -14.67 -24.08
N ILE A 52 -1.64 -15.41 -23.01
CA ILE A 52 -0.88 -16.67 -23.08
C ILE A 52 -1.61 -17.74 -23.88
N SER A 53 -2.93 -17.84 -23.74
CA SER A 53 -3.74 -18.88 -24.38
C SER A 53 -4.28 -18.51 -25.76
N GLY A 54 -4.44 -17.22 -26.04
CA GLY A 54 -5.09 -16.71 -27.25
C GLY A 54 -4.16 -16.44 -28.43
N VAL A 55 -2.84 -16.46 -28.23
CA VAL A 55 -1.86 -16.17 -29.30
C VAL A 55 -0.98 -17.40 -29.57
N GLU A 56 -1.45 -18.30 -30.44
CA GLU A 56 -0.75 -19.57 -30.74
C GLU A 56 0.65 -19.36 -31.34
N SER A 57 0.79 -18.38 -32.24
CA SER A 57 2.06 -18.03 -32.91
C SER A 57 3.06 -17.29 -32.04
N MET A 58 2.67 -16.90 -30.81
CA MET A 58 3.50 -16.07 -29.95
C MET A 58 4.85 -16.76 -29.68
N PRO A 59 5.98 -16.04 -29.89
CA PRO A 59 7.31 -16.53 -29.59
C PRO A 59 7.45 -16.96 -28.14
N ASP A 60 8.29 -17.96 -27.86
CA ASP A 60 8.49 -18.48 -26.51
C ASP A 60 8.94 -17.41 -25.51
N GLU A 61 9.76 -16.45 -25.97
CA GLU A 61 10.17 -15.30 -25.16
C GLU A 61 8.97 -14.43 -24.75
N MET A 62 8.03 -14.16 -25.65
CA MET A 62 6.83 -13.39 -25.34
C MET A 62 5.83 -14.16 -24.47
N LYS A 63 5.74 -15.48 -24.66
CA LYS A 63 5.01 -16.35 -23.72
C LYS A 63 5.63 -16.29 -22.32
N ALA A 64 6.95 -16.28 -22.22
CA ALA A 64 7.66 -16.13 -20.95
C ALA A 64 7.45 -14.75 -20.32
N THR A 65 7.42 -13.67 -21.12
CA THR A 65 7.06 -12.31 -20.70
C THR A 65 5.66 -12.28 -20.10
N ALA A 66 4.64 -12.76 -20.84
CA ALA A 66 3.26 -12.80 -20.37
C ALA A 66 3.11 -13.66 -19.11
N LYS A 67 3.81 -14.80 -19.05
CA LYS A 67 3.84 -15.66 -17.87
C LYS A 67 4.50 -14.99 -16.67
N THR A 68 5.54 -14.18 -16.87
CA THR A 68 6.20 -13.45 -15.77
C THR A 68 5.24 -12.42 -15.16
N VAL A 69 4.55 -11.65 -15.99
CA VAL A 69 3.52 -10.69 -15.55
C VAL A 69 2.33 -11.42 -14.89
N HIS A 70 1.92 -12.57 -15.43
CA HIS A 70 0.90 -13.41 -14.78
C HIS A 70 1.35 -13.87 -13.38
N LEU A 71 2.57 -14.38 -13.26
CA LEU A 71 3.09 -14.92 -12.00
C LEU A 71 3.33 -13.84 -10.94
N SER A 72 3.66 -12.60 -11.33
CA SER A 72 3.74 -11.50 -10.36
C SER A 72 2.38 -11.25 -9.69
N SER A 73 1.25 -11.38 -10.41
CA SER A 73 -0.08 -11.25 -9.80
C SER A 73 -0.38 -12.30 -8.71
N HIS A 74 0.20 -13.50 -8.80
CA HIS A 74 0.10 -14.49 -7.72
C HIS A 74 0.85 -14.05 -6.47
N ALA A 75 2.02 -13.45 -6.63
CA ALA A 75 2.76 -12.88 -5.50
C ALA A 75 1.97 -11.76 -4.82
N LEU A 76 1.35 -10.89 -5.61
CA LEU A 76 0.46 -9.84 -5.12
C LEU A 76 -0.70 -10.41 -4.30
N LYS A 77 -1.43 -11.41 -4.83
CA LYS A 77 -2.52 -12.10 -4.10
C LYS A 77 -2.09 -12.64 -2.73
N HIS A 78 -0.85 -13.10 -2.59
CA HIS A 78 -0.33 -13.53 -1.29
C HIS A 78 -0.12 -12.36 -0.32
N ILE A 79 0.36 -11.21 -0.80
CA ILE A 79 0.52 -10.00 0.01
C ILE A 79 -0.84 -9.48 0.49
N GLU A 80 -1.87 -9.56 -0.37
CA GLU A 80 -3.23 -9.08 -0.09
C GLU A 80 -3.83 -9.67 1.18
N VAL A 81 -3.63 -10.97 1.41
CA VAL A 81 -4.14 -11.66 2.61
C VAL A 81 -3.61 -11.03 3.90
N TYR A 82 -2.33 -10.61 3.91
CA TYR A 82 -1.74 -9.97 5.07
C TYR A 82 -2.19 -8.51 5.19
N MET A 83 -2.31 -7.79 4.08
CA MET A 83 -2.80 -6.41 4.07
C MET A 83 -4.23 -6.33 4.61
N ASP A 84 -5.15 -7.20 4.15
CA ASP A 84 -6.52 -7.30 4.66
C ASP A 84 -6.58 -7.52 6.18
N SER A 85 -5.75 -8.42 6.68
CA SER A 85 -5.70 -8.70 8.12
C SER A 85 -5.31 -7.47 8.93
N TYR A 86 -4.41 -6.63 8.41
CA TYR A 86 -3.99 -5.41 9.09
C TYR A 86 -4.99 -4.26 8.91
N ILE A 87 -5.60 -4.13 7.74
CA ILE A 87 -6.66 -3.13 7.50
C ILE A 87 -7.86 -3.42 8.40
N GLY A 88 -8.30 -4.68 8.53
CA GLY A 88 -9.36 -5.05 9.46
C GLY A 88 -9.02 -4.77 10.94
N LYS A 89 -7.73 -4.82 11.32
CA LYS A 89 -7.29 -4.39 12.65
C LYS A 89 -7.36 -2.88 12.81
N LEU A 90 -6.96 -2.09 11.80
CA LEU A 90 -7.14 -0.63 11.82
C LEU A 90 -8.62 -0.27 11.94
N ASP A 91 -9.48 -0.93 11.18
CA ASP A 91 -10.93 -0.72 11.22
C ASP A 91 -11.51 -0.98 12.63
N THR A 92 -11.00 -2.00 13.32
CA THR A 92 -11.37 -2.28 14.72
C THR A 92 -10.84 -1.22 15.67
N TYR A 93 -9.57 -0.81 15.53
CA TYR A 93 -8.91 0.08 16.48
C TYR A 93 -9.39 1.53 16.41
N LYS A 94 -9.85 1.99 15.24
CA LYS A 94 -10.32 3.37 15.04
C LYS A 94 -11.53 3.75 15.89
N ALA A 95 -12.23 2.78 16.50
CA ALA A 95 -13.35 3.03 17.40
C ALA A 95 -12.93 3.71 18.73
N GLU A 96 -11.70 3.46 19.19
CA GLU A 96 -11.14 4.06 20.40
C GLU A 96 -9.68 4.48 20.13
N PRO A 97 -9.47 5.53 19.32
CA PRO A 97 -8.15 5.85 18.78
C PRO A 97 -7.17 6.30 19.86
N GLU A 98 -7.58 7.01 20.91
CA GLU A 98 -6.65 7.41 21.98
C GLU A 98 -6.12 6.18 22.75
N LYS A 99 -6.98 5.19 23.01
CA LYS A 99 -6.58 3.95 23.69
C LYS A 99 -5.75 3.02 22.80
N ASN A 100 -5.93 3.10 21.48
CA ASN A 100 -5.30 2.21 20.52
C ASN A 100 -4.19 2.85 19.69
N LYS A 101 -3.82 4.12 19.93
CA LYS A 101 -2.80 4.88 19.16
C LYS A 101 -1.57 4.06 18.79
N ALA A 102 -0.89 3.48 19.79
CA ALA A 102 0.31 2.67 19.55
C ALA A 102 0.05 1.42 18.66
N LYS A 103 -1.10 0.76 18.81
CA LYS A 103 -1.46 -0.38 17.97
C LYS A 103 -1.79 0.06 16.54
N MET A 104 -2.42 1.22 16.38
CA MET A 104 -2.74 1.79 15.07
C MET A 104 -1.45 2.15 14.33
N LEU A 105 -0.52 2.86 14.97
CA LEU A 105 0.80 3.18 14.39
C LEU A 105 1.56 1.94 13.96
N VAL A 106 1.65 0.92 14.83
CA VAL A 106 2.30 -0.36 14.48
C VAL A 106 1.60 -1.06 13.32
N THR A 107 0.27 -0.97 13.23
CA THR A 107 -0.50 -1.60 12.16
C THR A 107 -0.33 -0.84 10.84
N ALA A 108 -0.36 0.49 10.86
CA ALA A 108 -0.08 1.35 9.72
C ALA A 108 1.31 1.08 9.13
N GLY A 109 2.35 1.03 9.97
CA GLY A 109 3.71 0.70 9.52
C GLY A 109 3.85 -0.69 8.90
N LYS A 110 3.05 -1.68 9.34
CA LYS A 110 3.01 -3.01 8.70
C LYS A 110 2.32 -2.99 7.35
N ILE A 111 1.26 -2.20 7.20
CA ILE A 111 0.58 -2.01 5.90
C ILE A 111 1.54 -1.31 4.95
N GLU A 112 2.26 -0.26 5.39
CA GLU A 112 3.24 0.43 4.54
C GLU A 112 4.35 -0.50 4.06
N ALA A 113 4.90 -1.35 4.93
CA ALA A 113 5.91 -2.33 4.54
C ALA A 113 5.39 -3.32 3.48
N LEU A 114 4.13 -3.77 3.60
CA LEU A 114 3.51 -4.67 2.63
C LEU A 114 3.16 -3.96 1.32
N ARG A 115 2.62 -2.73 1.38
CA ARG A 115 2.35 -1.88 0.22
C ARG A 115 3.64 -1.61 -0.54
N LYS A 116 4.75 -1.36 0.16
CA LYS A 116 6.06 -1.22 -0.48
C LYS A 116 6.50 -2.51 -1.19
N LEU A 117 6.35 -3.68 -0.54
CA LEU A 117 6.63 -4.95 -1.22
C LEU A 117 5.73 -5.15 -2.45
N TYR A 118 4.46 -4.77 -2.34
CA TYR A 118 3.48 -4.84 -3.43
C TYR A 118 3.96 -4.03 -4.64
N GLN A 119 4.41 -2.79 -4.40
CA GLN A 119 4.98 -1.93 -5.44
C GLN A 119 6.31 -2.46 -5.97
N ASP A 120 7.24 -2.86 -5.10
CA ASP A 120 8.54 -3.40 -5.50
C ASP A 120 8.38 -4.69 -6.34
N THR A 121 7.30 -5.46 -6.14
CA THR A 121 6.94 -6.64 -6.95
C THR A 121 6.66 -6.26 -8.41
N ILE A 122 6.09 -5.09 -8.66
CA ILE A 122 5.74 -4.59 -10.01
C ILE A 122 6.89 -3.79 -10.64
N ASP A 123 7.63 -3.03 -9.83
CA ASP A 123 8.61 -2.06 -10.32
C ASP A 123 10.02 -2.63 -10.42
N SER A 124 10.32 -3.74 -9.73
CA SER A 124 11.68 -4.27 -9.63
C SER A 124 11.92 -5.54 -10.44
N GLY A 125 12.91 -5.50 -11.33
CA GLY A 125 13.47 -6.71 -11.94
C GLY A 125 14.20 -7.62 -10.95
N ASP A 126 14.60 -7.11 -9.78
CA ASP A 126 15.23 -7.93 -8.73
C ASP A 126 14.22 -8.88 -8.10
N PHE A 127 12.95 -8.47 -7.98
CA PHE A 127 11.88 -9.38 -7.56
C PHE A 127 11.81 -10.57 -8.52
N VAL A 128 11.69 -10.28 -9.81
CA VAL A 128 11.59 -11.29 -10.89
C VAL A 128 12.79 -12.23 -10.88
N THR A 129 13.99 -11.69 -10.69
CA THR A 129 15.23 -12.46 -10.58
C THR A 129 15.26 -13.33 -9.32
N THR A 130 14.89 -12.76 -8.17
CA THR A 130 14.86 -13.46 -6.87
C THR A 130 13.86 -14.61 -6.86
N MET A 131 12.74 -14.43 -7.56
CA MET A 131 11.67 -15.41 -7.67
C MET A 131 11.90 -16.41 -8.82
N GLU A 132 13.06 -16.34 -9.49
CA GLU A 132 13.44 -17.22 -10.60
C GLU A 132 12.37 -17.27 -11.70
N LEU A 133 11.72 -16.13 -11.97
CA LEU A 133 10.68 -16.04 -12.98
C LEU A 133 11.25 -16.13 -14.40
N PRO A 134 10.43 -16.49 -15.40
CA PRO A 134 10.90 -16.83 -16.75
C PRO A 134 11.73 -15.75 -17.46
N VAL A 135 11.47 -14.46 -17.20
CA VAL A 135 12.19 -13.34 -17.83
C VAL A 135 12.88 -12.49 -16.77
N THR A 136 14.19 -12.65 -16.57
CA THR A 136 14.93 -11.93 -15.52
C THR A 136 15.41 -10.54 -15.96
N GLY A 137 15.67 -9.65 -14.99
CA GLY A 137 16.31 -8.35 -15.26
C GLY A 137 15.40 -7.24 -15.80
N LYS A 138 14.09 -7.53 -15.92
CA LYS A 138 13.04 -6.56 -16.24
C LYS A 138 11.92 -6.68 -15.21
N SER A 139 11.31 -5.56 -14.86
CA SER A 139 10.18 -5.53 -13.93
C SER A 139 8.89 -5.98 -14.63
N PRO A 140 7.87 -6.49 -13.90
CA PRO A 140 6.56 -6.74 -14.50
C PRO A 140 5.95 -5.52 -15.18
N TYR A 141 6.23 -4.32 -14.66
CA TYR A 141 5.89 -3.06 -15.31
C TYR A 141 6.48 -2.95 -16.73
N ASP A 142 7.79 -3.11 -16.88
CA ASP A 142 8.47 -3.03 -18.18
C ASP A 142 7.97 -4.12 -19.13
N LEU A 143 7.77 -5.33 -18.61
CA LEU A 143 7.31 -6.48 -19.40
C LEU A 143 5.90 -6.26 -19.94
N THR A 144 5.03 -5.57 -19.19
CA THR A 144 3.68 -5.23 -19.65
C THR A 144 3.71 -4.30 -20.86
N HIS A 145 4.64 -3.34 -20.88
CA HIS A 145 4.84 -2.46 -22.05
C HIS A 145 5.35 -3.23 -23.27
N LEU A 146 6.21 -4.23 -23.07
CA LEU A 146 6.66 -5.10 -24.17
C LEU A 146 5.51 -5.92 -24.75
N LEU A 147 4.58 -6.40 -23.91
CA LEU A 147 3.45 -7.21 -24.38
C LEU A 147 2.50 -6.43 -25.29
N ILE A 148 2.16 -5.18 -24.93
CA ILE A 148 1.22 -4.38 -25.73
C ILE A 148 1.84 -3.92 -27.07
N GLU A 149 3.17 -3.84 -27.14
CA GLU A 149 3.92 -3.50 -28.35
C GLU A 149 4.22 -4.70 -29.25
N ASP A 150 4.00 -5.93 -28.78
CA ASP A 150 4.29 -7.14 -29.53
C ASP A 150 3.40 -7.31 -30.78
N ALA A 151 4.00 -7.69 -31.90
CA ALA A 151 3.30 -7.75 -33.18
C ALA A 151 2.26 -8.87 -33.24
N ASP A 152 2.51 -10.02 -32.60
CA ASP A 152 1.56 -11.13 -32.56
C ASP A 152 0.39 -10.80 -31.62
N VAL A 153 0.65 -10.11 -30.50
CA VAL A 153 -0.39 -9.55 -29.62
C VAL A 153 -1.25 -8.54 -30.37
N GLN A 154 -0.65 -7.58 -31.08
CA GLN A 154 -1.37 -6.56 -31.85
C GLN A 154 -2.20 -7.14 -33.00
N ALA A 155 -1.79 -8.29 -33.55
CA ALA A 155 -2.52 -8.97 -34.62
C ALA A 155 -3.81 -9.66 -34.14
N SER A 156 -3.96 -9.90 -32.83
CA SER A 156 -5.13 -10.54 -32.24
C SER A 156 -6.01 -9.52 -31.50
N PRO A 157 -7.25 -9.25 -31.94
CA PRO A 157 -8.15 -8.30 -31.28
C PRO A 157 -8.40 -8.60 -29.79
N GLU A 158 -8.47 -9.87 -29.44
CA GLU A 158 -8.66 -10.31 -28.04
C GLU A 158 -7.37 -10.08 -27.24
N ALA A 159 -6.21 -10.44 -27.80
CA ALA A 159 -4.94 -10.29 -27.09
C ALA A 159 -4.53 -8.82 -26.91
N ILE A 160 -4.75 -7.95 -27.90
CA ILE A 160 -4.46 -6.52 -27.74
C ILE A 160 -5.40 -5.85 -26.74
N SER A 161 -6.68 -6.25 -26.70
CA SER A 161 -7.60 -5.77 -25.67
C SER A 161 -7.13 -6.21 -24.28
N ALA A 162 -6.76 -7.48 -24.13
CA ALA A 162 -6.24 -8.01 -22.89
C ALA A 162 -4.93 -7.31 -22.46
N ALA A 163 -3.98 -7.12 -23.37
CA ALA A 163 -2.73 -6.40 -23.11
C ALA A 163 -2.97 -4.94 -22.71
N GLY A 164 -3.94 -4.27 -23.34
CA GLY A 164 -4.41 -2.95 -22.93
C GLY A 164 -4.96 -2.94 -21.50
N ASN A 165 -5.79 -3.92 -21.14
CA ASN A 165 -6.33 -4.04 -19.79
C ASN A 165 -5.23 -4.30 -18.76
N VAL A 166 -4.24 -5.17 -19.06
CA VAL A 166 -3.08 -5.41 -18.17
C VAL A 166 -2.27 -4.12 -18.00
N HIS A 167 -2.01 -3.39 -19.08
CA HIS A 167 -1.28 -2.12 -19.03
C HIS A 167 -1.98 -1.08 -18.15
N SER A 168 -3.29 -0.87 -18.34
CA SER A 168 -4.06 0.00 -17.47
C SER A 168 -4.07 -0.48 -16.02
N ALA A 169 -4.24 -1.78 -15.79
CA ALA A 169 -4.27 -2.34 -14.43
C ALA A 169 -2.93 -2.15 -13.69
N VAL A 170 -1.79 -2.25 -14.39
CA VAL A 170 -0.48 -1.94 -13.78
C VAL A 170 -0.41 -0.48 -13.31
N HIS A 171 -0.95 0.47 -14.08
CA HIS A 171 -1.01 1.87 -13.65
C HIS A 171 -2.02 2.10 -12.52
N ASP A 172 -3.20 1.45 -12.58
CA ASP A 172 -4.18 1.52 -11.50
C ASP A 172 -3.58 1.00 -10.17
N LEU A 173 -2.72 0.00 -10.25
CA LEU A 173 -1.97 -0.53 -9.12
C LEU A 173 -0.97 0.50 -8.57
N GLU A 174 -0.18 1.15 -9.43
CA GLU A 174 0.75 2.22 -9.02
C GLU A 174 0.01 3.37 -8.33
N ASP A 175 -1.11 3.81 -8.90
CA ASP A 175 -1.93 4.89 -8.37
C ASP A 175 -2.54 4.50 -7.03
N ALA A 176 -3.15 3.31 -6.92
CA ALA A 176 -3.72 2.82 -5.68
C ALA A 176 -2.66 2.64 -4.58
N ALA A 177 -1.47 2.12 -4.93
CA ALA A 177 -0.35 1.99 -3.99
C ALA A 177 0.12 3.36 -3.52
N LYS A 178 0.25 4.34 -4.41
CA LYS A 178 0.65 5.71 -4.07
C LYS A 178 -0.39 6.39 -3.18
N SER A 179 -1.68 6.27 -3.51
CA SER A 179 -2.77 6.77 -2.69
C SER A 179 -2.78 6.13 -1.31
N MET A 180 -2.55 4.81 -1.22
CA MET A 180 -2.48 4.12 0.07
C MET A 180 -1.33 4.67 0.93
N ARG A 181 -0.15 4.92 0.35
CA ARG A 181 0.98 5.54 1.07
C ARG A 181 0.58 6.90 1.66
N LEU A 182 -0.06 7.75 0.85
CA LEU A 182 -0.51 9.07 1.30
C LEU A 182 -1.54 8.97 2.44
N ASN A 183 -2.52 8.08 2.33
CA ASN A 183 -3.50 7.88 3.40
C ASN A 183 -2.88 7.26 4.68
N LEU A 184 -1.80 6.48 4.55
CA LEU A 184 -1.04 5.97 5.71
C LEU A 184 -0.26 7.09 6.40
N GLU A 185 0.33 8.01 5.63
CA GLU A 185 1.00 9.23 6.15
C GLU A 185 -0.01 10.13 6.88
N GLU A 186 -1.16 10.41 6.25
CA GLU A 186 -2.24 11.18 6.88
C GLU A 186 -2.75 10.53 8.18
N LEU A 187 -2.89 9.20 8.19
CA LEU A 187 -3.28 8.47 9.40
C LEU A 187 -2.22 8.60 10.50
N GLU A 188 -0.94 8.49 10.16
CA GLU A 188 0.16 8.65 11.12
C GLU A 188 0.17 10.07 11.72
N ASP A 189 0.05 11.10 10.89
CA ASP A 189 -0.01 12.48 11.32
C ASP A 189 -1.19 12.73 12.27
N ALA A 190 -2.41 12.30 11.88
CA ALA A 190 -3.60 12.43 12.72
C ALA A 190 -3.46 11.68 14.06
N LEU A 191 -2.78 10.53 14.07
CA LEU A 191 -2.50 9.77 15.31
C LEU A 191 -1.48 10.49 16.20
N VAL A 192 -0.47 11.15 15.63
CA VAL A 192 0.49 11.96 16.39
C VAL A 192 -0.23 13.11 17.08
N GLU A 193 -1.12 13.80 16.38
CA GLU A 193 -1.90 14.95 16.86
C GLU A 193 -2.93 14.62 17.96
N LEU A 194 -3.26 13.34 18.18
CA LEU A 194 -4.11 12.92 19.31
C LEU A 194 -3.53 13.28 20.69
N GLU A 195 -2.27 13.72 20.78
CA GLU A 195 -1.63 14.14 22.04
C GLU A 195 -0.93 15.51 21.93
N GLU A 196 -1.68 16.59 22.18
CA GLU A 196 -1.22 17.62 23.12
C GLU A 196 -2.30 17.85 24.20
N PRO A 197 -2.21 17.20 25.38
CA PRO A 197 -2.89 17.74 26.54
C PRO A 197 -2.23 19.07 26.90
N THR A 198 -2.95 20.17 26.73
CA THR A 198 -2.56 21.49 27.24
C THR A 198 -2.53 21.40 28.77
N THR A 199 -1.40 21.01 29.35
CA THR A 199 -1.13 21.25 30.76
C THR A 199 -0.99 22.74 30.97
N THR A 200 -1.92 23.32 31.72
CA THR A 200 -1.88 24.71 32.16
C THR A 200 -0.68 24.93 33.10
N THR A 201 0.22 25.83 32.69
CA THR A 201 1.09 26.71 33.50
C THR A 201 2.11 26.12 34.50
N THR A 202 3.41 26.18 34.15
CA THR A 202 4.45 26.97 34.87
C THR A 202 5.77 27.06 34.06
N ALA A 203 6.52 28.16 34.27
CA ALA A 203 7.60 28.75 33.46
C ALA A 203 8.95 27.93 33.39
N PRO A 204 9.95 28.36 32.58
CA PRO A 204 10.83 27.46 31.82
C PRO A 204 12.08 26.99 32.58
N THR A 205 12.61 25.83 32.18
CA THR A 205 14.03 25.46 32.35
C THR A 205 14.46 24.65 31.13
N PRO A 206 15.63 24.94 30.52
CA PRO A 206 16.03 24.32 29.26
C PRO A 206 16.71 22.96 29.48
N THR A 207 16.88 22.23 28.37
CA THR A 207 17.71 21.03 28.19
C THR A 207 16.97 19.73 28.54
N SER A 208 16.82 18.75 27.67
CA SER A 208 17.59 18.31 26.50
C SER A 208 16.64 17.58 25.56
N THR A 209 16.84 17.76 24.26
CA THR A 209 16.17 16.99 23.21
C THR A 209 16.48 15.49 23.37
N PRO A 210 15.48 14.61 23.55
CA PRO A 210 15.63 13.22 23.16
C PRO A 210 15.44 13.17 21.64
N GLU A 211 16.42 12.64 20.91
CA GLU A 211 16.23 12.27 19.51
C GLU A 211 14.95 11.43 19.37
N ALA A 212 14.10 11.81 18.42
CA ALA A 212 12.99 10.97 18.01
C ALA A 212 13.55 9.59 17.63
N PRO A 213 12.92 8.48 18.06
CA PRO A 213 13.33 7.17 17.61
C PRO A 213 13.09 7.08 16.11
N GLY A 214 14.15 7.30 15.33
CA GLY A 214 14.16 7.00 13.91
C GLY A 214 13.83 5.54 13.74
N PHE A 215 12.64 5.26 13.22
CA PHE A 215 12.19 3.90 12.93
C PHE A 215 13.16 3.29 11.92
N GLY A 216 14.03 2.42 12.43
CA GLY A 216 14.91 1.60 11.63
C GLY A 216 14.08 0.70 10.73
N ALA A 217 13.90 1.14 9.48
CA ALA A 217 13.26 0.43 8.38
C ALA A 217 14.00 -0.87 7.95
N THR A 218 15.03 -1.29 8.68
CA THR A 218 15.94 -2.35 8.26
C THR A 218 15.59 -3.76 8.74
N PHE A 219 14.65 -3.96 9.68
CA PHE A 219 14.38 -5.29 10.22
C PHE A 219 13.14 -6.02 9.68
N ALA A 220 12.27 -5.36 8.91
CA ALA A 220 11.05 -6.00 8.39
C ALA A 220 11.21 -6.60 6.98
N ILE A 221 12.13 -6.08 6.16
CA ILE A 221 12.21 -6.41 4.72
C ILE A 221 12.74 -7.84 4.50
N THR A 222 13.69 -8.32 5.32
CA THR A 222 14.27 -9.66 5.17
C THR A 222 13.27 -10.78 5.50
N GLY A 223 12.35 -10.55 6.44
CA GLY A 223 11.32 -11.54 6.81
C GLY A 223 10.20 -11.66 5.79
N ILE A 224 9.86 -10.57 5.10
CA ILE A 224 8.74 -10.50 4.16
C ILE A 224 9.11 -11.11 2.80
N LEU A 225 10.33 -10.86 2.29
CA LEU A 225 10.85 -11.54 1.08
C LEU A 225 10.98 -13.06 1.26
N ALA A 226 11.28 -13.53 2.48
CA ALA A 226 11.31 -14.95 2.80
C ALA A 226 9.92 -15.62 2.71
N VAL A 227 8.83 -14.89 2.97
CA VAL A 227 7.45 -15.40 2.82
C VAL A 227 7.11 -15.61 1.34
N ALA A 228 7.42 -14.63 0.47
CA ALA A 228 7.24 -14.78 -0.96
C ALA A 228 8.09 -15.95 -1.53
N TYR A 229 9.38 -16.00 -1.17
CA TYR A 229 10.32 -17.03 -1.62
C TYR A 229 9.94 -18.46 -1.18
N MET A 230 9.49 -18.65 0.08
CA MET A 230 9.08 -19.98 0.56
C MET A 230 7.82 -20.52 -0.13
N VAL A 231 6.96 -19.64 -0.64
CA VAL A 231 5.70 -20.02 -1.30
C VAL A 231 5.93 -20.39 -2.76
N PHE A 232 6.75 -19.62 -3.51
CA PHE A 232 7.07 -19.95 -4.90
C PHE A 232 7.87 -21.25 -5.06
N ARG A 233 8.68 -21.64 -4.06
CA ARG A 233 9.45 -22.90 -4.12
C ARG A 233 8.61 -24.16 -3.85
N LYS A 234 7.37 -24.01 -3.34
CA LYS A 234 6.55 -25.14 -2.88
C LYS A 234 5.52 -25.63 -3.92
N ASN A 235 5.37 -24.93 -5.03
CA ASN A 235 4.55 -25.28 -6.20
C ASN A 235 5.45 -25.52 -7.42
#